data_AF-A0A7K4NMG8-F1
#
_entry.id   AF-A0A7K4NMG8-F1
#
_cell.length_a   1.000
_cell.length_b   1.000
_cell.length_c   1.000
_cell.angle_alpha   90.00
_cell.angle_beta   90.00
_cell.angle_gamma   90.00
#
_symmetry.space_group_name_H-M   'P 1'
#
loop_
_entity.id
_entity.type
_entity.pdbx_description
1 polymer ?
#
loop_
_entity_poly.entity_id
_entity_poly.type
_entity_poly.pdbx_seq_one_letter_code
_entity_poly.pdbx_strand_id
1 'polypeptide(L)'
;MYQPRKNKISIKKIAKFLKTSYTGKDFDITSLSSLNNVKNNSLLFYSELANYQFKIKDNVNYDLKKLEKFKNIALITTDEIKNKINIPIISSENPRLDFQRVAMKFFTEDEFSPGIHKTAVVEKSSTIGKDVYIGPHCYIGNNVKIGDKTKILANVCIYGKTQIGSNSVILSNTTIGSEGFSFYFDADEFFHFPHLGSVLIGDNVWIGSNCTVEKSQIDQTIIEDHVKIDDIVHIGHNSIVKKAAQITAGSVISGRAKIGKGCWIAPNSVIDAGCEIGDGCIVGTASLVMSNFPKNSVIVGSPARLLKKTKF
;
A
#
# COMPACT_ATOMS: atom_id res chain seq x y z
N MET A 1 -8.31 -4.51 10.28
CA MET A 1 -7.80 -3.11 10.33
C MET A 1 -8.94 -2.12 10.27
N TYR A 2 -9.79 -2.18 9.24
CA TYR A 2 -11.01 -1.39 9.22
C TYR A 2 -12.21 -2.33 9.28
N GLN A 3 -13.21 -1.94 10.06
CA GLN A 3 -14.45 -2.70 10.19
C GLN A 3 -15.62 -1.88 9.63
N PRO A 4 -16.69 -2.53 9.15
CA PRO A 4 -17.90 -1.83 8.72
C PRO A 4 -18.54 -1.07 9.89
N ARG A 5 -18.74 0.23 9.71
CA ARG A 5 -19.47 1.07 10.66
C ARG A 5 -20.91 1.22 10.21
N LYS A 6 -21.87 0.94 11.10
CA LYS A 6 -23.27 1.30 10.86
C LYS A 6 -23.41 2.82 10.84
N ASN A 7 -23.93 3.36 9.75
CA ASN A 7 -24.18 4.77 9.61
C ASN A 7 -25.39 5.01 8.70
N LYS A 8 -26.01 6.18 8.84
CA LYS A 8 -27.11 6.64 8.01
C LYS A 8 -26.77 8.04 7.50
N ILE A 9 -26.63 8.19 6.18
CA ILE A 9 -26.20 9.45 5.58
C ILE A 9 -26.92 9.71 4.26
N SER A 10 -27.38 10.94 4.06
CA SER A 10 -28.08 11.30 2.84
C SER A 10 -27.15 11.44 1.64
N ILE A 11 -27.66 11.13 0.44
CA ILE A 11 -26.89 11.27 -0.80
C ILE A 11 -26.43 12.72 -1.02
N LYS A 12 -27.22 13.70 -0.59
CA LYS A 12 -26.83 15.13 -0.61
C LYS A 12 -25.58 15.40 0.23
N LYS A 13 -25.47 14.79 1.42
CA LYS A 13 -24.26 14.93 2.26
C LYS A 13 -23.05 14.24 1.64
N ILE A 14 -23.25 13.08 1.01
CA ILE A 14 -22.19 12.37 0.27
C ILE A 14 -21.68 13.23 -0.88
N ALA A 15 -22.58 13.75 -1.72
CA ALA A 15 -22.23 14.61 -2.86
C ALA A 15 -21.51 15.88 -2.40
N LYS A 16 -21.96 16.51 -1.31
CA LYS A 16 -21.29 17.66 -0.69
C LYS A 16 -19.88 17.31 -0.21
N PHE A 17 -19.68 16.15 0.42
CA PHE A 17 -18.36 15.68 0.84
C PHE A 17 -17.40 15.48 -0.34
N LEU A 18 -17.92 14.92 -1.44
CA LEU A 18 -17.17 14.73 -2.68
C LEU A 18 -17.04 16.02 -3.52
N LYS A 19 -17.68 17.12 -3.12
CA LYS A 19 -17.74 18.39 -3.85
C LYS A 19 -18.29 18.23 -5.28
N THR A 20 -19.33 17.42 -5.43
CA THR A 20 -19.95 17.09 -6.72
C THR A 20 -21.48 17.19 -6.65
N SER A 21 -22.15 17.04 -7.80
CA SER A 21 -23.61 17.00 -7.92
C SER A 21 -24.16 15.58 -7.88
N TYR A 22 -25.47 15.47 -7.63
CA TYR A 22 -26.21 14.22 -7.77
C TYR A 22 -27.56 14.44 -8.46
N THR A 23 -28.16 13.37 -8.97
CA THR A 23 -29.48 13.38 -9.62
C THR A 23 -30.55 12.73 -8.75
N GLY A 24 -31.82 13.08 -8.99
CA GLY A 24 -32.97 12.49 -8.29
C GLY A 24 -33.25 13.11 -6.92
N LYS A 25 -34.15 12.47 -6.16
CA LYS A 25 -34.54 12.91 -4.81
C LYS A 25 -33.46 12.54 -3.79
N ASP A 26 -33.31 13.35 -2.75
CA ASP A 26 -32.44 13.01 -1.60
C ASP A 26 -33.08 11.87 -0.78
N PHE A 27 -32.25 10.94 -0.33
CA PHE A 27 -32.62 9.85 0.59
C PHE A 27 -31.37 9.36 1.32
N ASP A 28 -31.59 8.57 2.36
CA ASP A 28 -30.51 8.05 3.19
C ASP A 28 -29.94 6.72 2.66
N ILE A 29 -28.62 6.65 2.65
CA ILE A 29 -27.83 5.44 2.47
C ILE A 29 -27.48 4.87 3.85
N THR A 30 -27.67 3.57 4.00
CA THR A 30 -27.34 2.83 5.24
C THR A 30 -26.28 1.76 5.06
N SER A 31 -25.93 1.41 3.82
CA SER A 31 -24.91 0.40 3.54
C SER A 31 -24.18 0.64 2.22
N LEU A 32 -23.12 -0.14 1.99
CA LEU A 32 -22.44 -0.23 0.70
C LEU A 32 -22.81 -1.55 0.03
N SER A 33 -22.83 -1.58 -1.30
CA SER A 33 -23.03 -2.80 -2.09
C SER A 33 -22.08 -2.89 -3.27
N SER A 34 -21.80 -4.11 -3.72
CA SER A 34 -21.19 -4.37 -5.02
C SER A 34 -22.27 -4.53 -6.09
N LEU A 35 -21.89 -4.42 -7.36
CA LEU A 35 -22.81 -4.67 -8.48
C LEU A 35 -23.28 -6.14 -8.56
N ASN A 36 -22.57 -7.07 -7.92
CA ASN A 36 -22.93 -8.49 -7.86
C ASN A 36 -23.92 -8.82 -6.73
N ASN A 37 -23.94 -8.02 -5.66
CA ASN A 37 -24.81 -8.24 -4.50
C ASN A 37 -25.40 -6.91 -4.03
N VAL A 38 -26.33 -6.41 -4.81
CA VAL A 38 -26.99 -5.12 -4.59
C VAL A 38 -28.04 -5.24 -3.49
N LYS A 39 -28.05 -4.28 -2.57
CA LYS A 39 -29.03 -4.16 -1.49
C LYS A 39 -29.80 -2.84 -1.61
N ASN A 40 -31.03 -2.80 -1.11
CA ASN A 40 -31.76 -1.54 -0.96
C ASN A 40 -31.04 -0.61 0.04
N ASN A 41 -31.27 0.71 -0.06
CA ASN A 41 -30.67 1.73 0.81
C ASN A 41 -29.13 1.71 0.80
N SER A 42 -28.54 1.48 -0.38
CA SER A 42 -27.10 1.29 -0.52
C SER A 42 -26.42 2.13 -1.59
N LEU A 43 -25.15 2.44 -1.35
CA LEU A 43 -24.29 3.14 -2.29
C LEU A 43 -23.43 2.13 -3.06
N LEU A 44 -23.31 2.36 -4.35
CA LEU A 44 -22.51 1.56 -5.29
C LEU A 44 -21.58 2.48 -6.08
N PHE A 45 -20.67 1.89 -6.84
CA PHE A 45 -19.94 2.60 -7.89
C PHE A 45 -19.87 1.78 -9.17
N TYR A 46 -19.69 2.48 -10.28
CA TYR A 46 -19.41 1.88 -11.58
C TYR A 46 -18.45 2.76 -12.38
N SER A 47 -17.51 2.11 -13.05
CA SER A 47 -16.53 2.73 -13.95
C SER A 47 -16.21 1.74 -15.07
N GLU A 48 -16.18 2.21 -16.32
CA GLU A 48 -15.69 1.41 -17.46
C GLU A 48 -14.18 1.19 -17.40
N LEU A 49 -13.46 1.96 -16.58
CA LEU A 49 -12.02 1.83 -16.38
C LEU A 49 -11.69 0.94 -15.19
N ALA A 50 -10.91 -0.11 -15.43
CA ALA A 50 -10.24 -0.91 -14.41
C ALA A 50 -9.01 -0.20 -13.83
N ASN A 51 -8.37 0.71 -14.57
CA ASN A 51 -7.33 1.57 -14.02
C ASN A 51 -7.47 2.99 -14.56
N TYR A 52 -7.67 3.94 -13.65
CA TYR A 52 -7.88 5.35 -14.01
C TYR A 52 -6.61 6.02 -14.58
N GLN A 53 -5.45 5.74 -14.00
CA GLN A 53 -4.17 6.35 -14.40
C GLN A 53 -3.73 5.87 -15.79
N PHE A 54 -3.88 4.57 -16.07
CA PHE A 54 -3.48 3.97 -17.33
C PHE A 54 -4.59 3.91 -18.38
N LYS A 55 -5.79 4.40 -18.05
CA LYS A 55 -7.00 4.30 -18.89
C LYS A 55 -7.26 2.86 -19.40
N ILE A 56 -6.96 1.87 -18.58
CA ILE A 56 -7.21 0.45 -18.90
C ILE A 56 -8.68 0.18 -18.66
N LYS A 57 -9.37 -0.32 -19.68
CA LYS A 57 -10.78 -0.72 -19.60
C LYS A 57 -10.94 -1.97 -18.72
N ASP A 58 -12.06 -2.02 -18.01
CA ASP A 58 -12.50 -3.25 -17.36
C ASP A 58 -13.06 -4.20 -18.42
N ASN A 59 -12.75 -5.49 -18.28
CA ASN A 59 -13.26 -6.52 -19.18
C ASN A 59 -14.60 -7.10 -18.70
N VAL A 60 -15.06 -6.69 -17.51
CA VAL A 60 -16.34 -7.12 -16.94
C VAL A 60 -17.46 -6.18 -17.38
N ASN A 61 -18.44 -6.74 -18.07
CA ASN A 61 -19.65 -6.02 -18.44
C ASN A 61 -20.75 -6.23 -17.39
N TYR A 62 -21.37 -5.13 -16.96
CA TYR A 62 -22.49 -5.15 -16.03
C TYR A 62 -23.76 -4.63 -16.72
N ASP A 63 -24.86 -5.38 -16.58
CA ASP A 63 -26.18 -4.90 -16.99
C ASP A 63 -26.73 -3.96 -15.91
N LEU A 64 -26.43 -2.67 -16.06
CA LEU A 64 -26.79 -1.64 -15.08
C LEU A 64 -28.31 -1.42 -14.99
N LYS A 65 -29.12 -1.83 -15.97
CA LYS A 65 -30.58 -1.73 -15.88
C LYS A 65 -31.15 -2.60 -14.75
N LYS A 66 -30.46 -3.69 -14.39
CA LYS A 66 -30.83 -4.52 -13.23
C LYS A 66 -30.80 -3.76 -11.91
N LEU A 67 -30.14 -2.61 -11.84
CA LEU A 67 -30.13 -1.76 -10.65
C LEU A 67 -31.50 -1.11 -10.37
N GLU A 68 -32.30 -0.86 -11.41
CA GLU A 68 -33.58 -0.15 -11.30
C GLU A 68 -34.64 -0.89 -10.46
N LYS A 69 -34.47 -2.20 -10.25
CA LYS A 69 -35.37 -2.98 -9.37
C LYS A 69 -35.13 -2.75 -7.87
N PHE A 70 -34.04 -2.09 -7.50
CA PHE A 70 -33.68 -1.84 -6.11
C PHE A 70 -34.14 -0.45 -5.67
N LYS A 71 -34.58 -0.36 -4.41
CA LYS A 71 -35.09 0.88 -3.81
C LYS A 71 -33.98 1.63 -3.10
N ASN A 72 -33.99 2.95 -3.23
CA ASN A 72 -33.08 3.86 -2.52
C ASN A 72 -31.61 3.47 -2.72
N ILE A 73 -31.20 3.25 -3.96
CA ILE A 73 -29.78 3.05 -4.29
C ILE A 73 -29.24 4.28 -5.00
N ALA A 74 -27.96 4.58 -4.79
CA ALA A 74 -27.24 5.60 -5.52
C ALA A 74 -25.97 5.02 -6.14
N LEU A 75 -25.66 5.44 -7.36
CA LEU A 75 -24.47 5.00 -8.08
C LEU A 75 -23.48 6.15 -8.23
N ILE A 76 -22.28 6.01 -7.68
CA ILE A 76 -21.16 6.89 -8.02
C ILE A 76 -20.64 6.45 -9.39
N THR A 77 -20.74 7.32 -10.39
CA THR A 77 -20.29 7.00 -11.76
C THR A 77 -20.03 8.27 -12.59
N THR A 78 -19.54 8.09 -13.82
CA THR A 78 -19.34 9.20 -14.78
C THR A 78 -20.67 9.65 -15.36
N ASP A 79 -20.72 10.90 -15.83
CA ASP A 79 -21.93 11.51 -16.37
C ASP A 79 -22.43 10.86 -17.66
N GLU A 80 -21.55 10.16 -18.39
CA GLU A 80 -21.86 9.42 -19.60
C GLU A 80 -22.89 8.30 -19.38
N ILE A 81 -23.01 7.80 -18.15
CA ILE A 81 -23.94 6.73 -17.77
C ILE A 81 -25.33 7.29 -17.42
N LYS A 82 -25.47 8.61 -17.19
CA LYS A 82 -26.73 9.23 -16.73
C LYS A 82 -27.95 8.89 -17.58
N ASN A 83 -27.78 8.79 -18.89
CA ASN A 83 -28.89 8.53 -19.82
C ASN A 83 -29.17 7.02 -20.02
N LYS A 84 -28.38 6.12 -19.41
CA LYS A 84 -28.49 4.67 -19.60
C LYS A 84 -29.30 3.96 -18.51
N ILE A 85 -29.52 4.62 -17.37
CA ILE A 85 -30.19 4.05 -16.19
C ILE A 85 -31.10 5.07 -15.51
N ASN A 86 -32.19 4.60 -14.92
CA ASN A 86 -33.15 5.43 -14.18
C ASN A 86 -32.98 5.28 -12.66
N ILE A 87 -31.78 5.54 -12.15
CA ILE A 87 -31.49 5.60 -10.71
C ILE A 87 -30.72 6.87 -10.35
N PRO A 88 -30.78 7.33 -9.09
CA PRO A 88 -29.95 8.43 -8.59
C PRO A 88 -28.45 8.18 -8.81
N ILE A 89 -27.77 9.17 -9.39
CA ILE A 89 -26.34 9.13 -9.69
C ILE A 89 -25.63 10.24 -8.93
N ILE A 90 -24.45 9.94 -8.37
CA ILE A 90 -23.50 10.92 -7.87
C ILE A 90 -22.39 11.03 -8.92
N SER A 91 -22.24 12.22 -9.51
CA SER A 91 -21.28 12.49 -10.59
C SER A 91 -19.84 12.37 -10.09
N SER A 92 -19.00 11.64 -10.81
CA SER A 92 -17.61 11.47 -10.43
C SER A 92 -16.72 11.18 -11.63
N GLU A 93 -15.57 11.87 -11.71
CA GLU A 93 -14.54 11.58 -12.71
C GLU A 93 -13.76 10.29 -12.39
N ASN A 94 -13.60 9.95 -11.11
CA ASN A 94 -12.95 8.70 -10.68
C ASN A 94 -13.84 7.93 -9.71
N PRO A 95 -14.87 7.23 -10.21
CA PRO A 95 -15.91 6.63 -9.38
C PRO A 95 -15.40 5.68 -8.31
N ARG A 96 -14.35 4.92 -8.63
CA ARG A 96 -13.74 3.99 -7.68
C ARG A 96 -13.11 4.73 -6.50
N LEU A 97 -12.31 5.75 -6.77
CA LEU A 97 -11.65 6.53 -5.73
C LEU A 97 -12.66 7.25 -4.84
N ASP A 98 -13.67 7.87 -5.44
CA ASP A 98 -14.68 8.61 -4.68
C ASP A 98 -15.57 7.68 -3.85
N PHE A 99 -15.92 6.51 -4.38
CA PHE A 99 -16.55 5.46 -3.58
C PHE A 99 -15.68 5.02 -2.40
N GLN A 100 -14.39 4.78 -2.62
CA GLN A 100 -13.47 4.43 -1.54
C GLN A 100 -13.38 5.54 -0.48
N ARG A 101 -13.34 6.81 -0.88
CA ARG A 101 -13.36 7.96 0.05
C ARG A 101 -14.64 8.02 0.88
N VAL A 102 -15.80 7.78 0.26
CA VAL A 102 -17.10 7.77 0.96
C VAL A 102 -17.19 6.58 1.91
N ALA A 103 -16.78 5.40 1.45
CA ALA A 103 -16.70 4.20 2.27
C ALA A 103 -15.84 4.46 3.52
N MET A 104 -14.60 4.93 3.30
CA MET A 104 -13.64 5.22 4.37
C MET A 104 -14.12 6.30 5.34
N LYS A 105 -14.85 7.31 4.86
CA LYS A 105 -15.30 8.42 5.70
C LYS A 105 -16.53 8.09 6.54
N PHE A 106 -17.48 7.34 5.97
CA PHE A 106 -18.82 7.23 6.53
C PHE A 106 -19.22 5.82 6.92
N PHE A 107 -18.61 4.78 6.35
CA PHE A 107 -19.04 3.39 6.50
C PHE A 107 -17.95 2.47 7.02
N THR A 108 -16.79 3.01 7.38
CA THR A 108 -15.75 2.26 8.07
C THR A 108 -15.34 2.96 9.35
N GLU A 109 -14.76 2.18 10.25
CA GLU A 109 -14.06 2.65 11.43
C GLU A 109 -12.75 1.87 11.59
N ASP A 110 -11.81 2.50 12.30
CA ASP A 110 -10.53 1.90 12.60
C ASP A 110 -10.68 0.92 13.75
N GLU A 111 -10.23 -0.31 13.54
CA GLU A 111 -10.26 -1.36 14.56
C GLU A 111 -9.15 -1.18 15.60
N PHE A 112 -8.09 -0.46 15.25
CA PHE A 112 -6.91 -0.29 16.10
C PHE A 112 -6.90 1.09 16.74
N SER A 113 -7.26 1.14 18.01
CA SER A 113 -7.13 2.34 18.83
C SER A 113 -5.68 2.53 19.29
N PRO A 114 -5.17 3.77 19.39
CA PRO A 114 -3.83 4.01 19.91
C PRO A 114 -3.57 3.38 21.28
N GLY A 115 -2.35 2.92 21.50
CA GLY A 115 -1.93 2.25 22.71
C GLY A 115 -0.90 1.15 22.45
N ILE A 116 -0.20 0.75 23.50
CA ILE A 116 0.76 -0.36 23.47
C ILE A 116 0.09 -1.54 24.15
N HIS A 117 -0.09 -2.64 23.42
CA HIS A 117 -0.70 -3.84 23.98
C HIS A 117 0.15 -4.39 25.12
N LYS A 118 -0.49 -4.90 26.18
CA LYS A 118 0.18 -5.39 27.41
C LYS A 118 1.22 -6.51 27.21
N THR A 119 1.19 -7.18 26.06
CA THR A 119 2.12 -8.26 25.70
C THR A 119 3.23 -7.82 24.75
N ALA A 120 3.22 -6.56 24.31
CA ALA A 120 4.33 -6.01 23.55
C ALA A 120 5.49 -5.67 24.49
N VAL A 121 6.71 -5.93 24.03
CA VAL A 121 7.94 -5.56 24.73
C VAL A 121 8.53 -4.35 24.02
N VAL A 122 8.75 -3.27 24.77
CA VAL A 122 9.29 -2.01 24.25
C VAL A 122 10.47 -1.60 25.11
N GLU A 123 11.65 -1.57 24.52
CA GLU A 123 12.90 -1.26 25.20
C GLU A 123 12.96 0.21 25.64
N LYS A 124 13.62 0.47 26.78
CA LYS A 124 13.64 1.80 27.43
C LYS A 124 14.22 2.92 26.56
N SER A 125 15.18 2.61 25.69
CA SER A 125 15.81 3.60 24.80
C SER A 125 15.02 3.87 23.52
N SER A 126 13.91 3.16 23.29
CA SER A 126 13.04 3.43 22.15
C SER A 126 12.22 4.71 22.37
N THR A 127 11.81 5.35 21.28
CA THR A 127 10.95 6.54 21.31
C THR A 127 9.68 6.27 20.53
N ILE A 128 8.54 6.42 21.19
CA ILE A 128 7.22 6.18 20.60
C ILE A 128 6.48 7.51 20.49
N GLY A 129 6.00 7.82 19.27
CA GLY A 129 5.23 9.01 18.97
C GLY A 129 3.82 9.00 19.57
N LYS A 130 3.08 10.07 19.32
CA LYS A 130 1.69 10.26 19.76
C LYS A 130 0.74 9.39 18.93
N ASP A 131 -0.32 8.92 19.55
CA ASP A 131 -1.38 8.14 18.91
C ASP A 131 -0.90 6.89 18.16
N VAL A 132 0.25 6.30 18.57
CA VAL A 132 0.78 5.06 18.01
C VAL A 132 0.00 3.86 18.53
N TYR A 133 -0.26 2.88 17.66
CA TYR A 133 -0.74 1.55 18.05
C TYR A 133 0.38 0.53 17.93
N ILE A 134 0.63 -0.23 19.00
CA ILE A 134 1.52 -1.40 19.00
C ILE A 134 0.72 -2.61 19.45
N GLY A 135 0.56 -3.56 18.52
CA GLY A 135 -0.23 -4.77 18.70
C GLY A 135 0.41 -5.79 19.64
N PRO A 136 -0.30 -6.88 19.94
CA PRO A 136 0.18 -7.92 20.85
C PRO A 136 1.47 -8.58 20.33
N HIS A 137 2.34 -8.96 21.26
CA HIS A 137 3.58 -9.72 21.01
C HIS A 137 4.57 -9.05 20.06
N CYS A 138 4.48 -7.73 19.89
CA CYS A 138 5.54 -7.00 19.20
C CYS A 138 6.79 -6.91 20.09
N TYR A 139 7.96 -6.87 19.45
CA TYR A 139 9.22 -6.50 20.09
C TYR A 139 9.77 -5.23 19.43
N ILE A 140 9.92 -4.17 20.23
CA ILE A 140 10.52 -2.90 19.83
C ILE A 140 11.85 -2.74 20.59
N GLY A 141 12.94 -2.97 19.89
CA GLY A 141 14.30 -2.98 20.43
C GLY A 141 14.86 -1.60 20.75
N ASN A 142 16.08 -1.61 21.29
CA ASN A 142 16.80 -0.40 21.65
C ASN A 142 17.07 0.51 20.44
N ASN A 143 17.02 1.83 20.69
CA ASN A 143 17.25 2.88 19.70
C ASN A 143 16.27 2.88 18.51
N VAL A 144 15.10 2.26 18.67
CA VAL A 144 14.02 2.34 17.68
C VAL A 144 13.21 3.62 17.89
N LYS A 145 12.86 4.31 16.81
CA LYS A 145 12.00 5.51 16.82
C LYS A 145 10.79 5.28 15.95
N ILE A 146 9.60 5.50 16.49
CA ILE A 146 8.32 5.34 15.79
C ILE A 146 7.57 6.67 15.81
N GLY A 147 7.25 7.20 14.64
CA GLY A 147 6.53 8.46 14.46
C GLY A 147 5.05 8.38 14.82
N ASP A 148 4.41 9.54 14.88
CA ASP A 148 3.03 9.69 15.33
C ASP A 148 2.04 8.90 14.46
N LYS A 149 0.96 8.40 15.05
CA LYS A 149 -0.15 7.72 14.34
C LYS A 149 0.26 6.49 13.54
N THR A 150 1.46 5.96 13.80
CA THR A 150 1.95 4.73 13.17
C THR A 150 1.33 3.51 13.85
N LYS A 151 1.07 2.47 13.07
CA LYS A 151 0.49 1.23 13.54
C LYS A 151 1.44 0.07 13.30
N ILE A 152 1.78 -0.61 14.37
CA ILE A 152 2.57 -1.83 14.37
C ILE A 152 1.64 -2.98 14.75
N LEU A 153 1.34 -3.88 13.82
CA LEU A 153 0.42 -5.00 14.06
C LEU A 153 1.14 -6.15 14.78
N ALA A 154 0.37 -7.17 15.16
CA ALA A 154 0.81 -8.25 16.03
C ALA A 154 2.08 -8.96 15.54
N ASN A 155 2.91 -9.40 16.48
CA ASN A 155 4.12 -10.20 16.23
C ASN A 155 5.18 -9.51 15.36
N VAL A 156 5.18 -8.18 15.27
CA VAL A 156 6.23 -7.44 14.55
C VAL A 156 7.48 -7.28 15.42
N CYS A 157 8.65 -7.49 14.84
CA CYS A 157 9.95 -7.31 15.48
C CYS A 157 10.71 -6.16 14.81
N ILE A 158 11.05 -5.12 15.57
CA ILE A 158 11.79 -3.94 15.08
C ILE A 158 13.00 -3.71 15.97
N TYR A 159 14.19 -3.70 15.39
CA TYR A 159 15.46 -3.46 16.09
C TYR A 159 16.48 -2.82 15.14
N GLY A 160 17.78 -2.89 15.43
CA GLY A 160 18.82 -2.46 14.49
C GLY A 160 18.85 -0.95 14.20
N LYS A 161 18.64 -0.11 15.23
CA LYS A 161 18.63 1.37 15.11
C LYS A 161 17.67 1.85 14.01
N THR A 162 16.43 1.39 14.06
CA THR A 162 15.40 1.69 13.06
C THR A 162 14.64 2.97 13.40
N GLN A 163 14.41 3.82 12.40
CA GLN A 163 13.48 4.94 12.47
C GLN A 163 12.32 4.73 11.50
N ILE A 164 11.09 4.90 11.98
CA ILE A 164 9.85 4.83 11.20
C ILE A 164 9.12 6.15 11.34
N GLY A 165 8.71 6.74 10.22
CA GLY A 165 7.92 7.97 10.15
C GLY A 165 6.50 7.81 10.69
N SER A 166 5.72 8.87 10.52
CA SER A 166 4.36 9.04 11.00
C SER A 166 3.33 8.48 10.01
N ASN A 167 2.16 8.08 10.51
CA ASN A 167 1.05 7.52 9.74
C ASN A 167 1.45 6.27 8.91
N SER A 168 2.50 5.57 9.33
CA SER A 168 2.96 4.35 8.68
C SER A 168 2.24 3.13 9.26
N VAL A 169 2.20 2.04 8.51
CA VAL A 169 1.57 0.79 8.93
C VAL A 169 2.51 -0.36 8.63
N ILE A 170 2.84 -1.13 9.66
CA ILE A 170 3.62 -2.37 9.58
C ILE A 170 2.70 -3.52 9.96
N LEU A 171 2.40 -4.40 9.01
CA LEU A 171 1.51 -5.54 9.20
C LEU A 171 2.23 -6.72 9.89
N SER A 172 1.43 -7.72 10.30
CA SER A 172 1.86 -8.74 11.25
C SER A 172 3.04 -9.58 10.79
N ASN A 173 3.83 -10.09 11.75
CA ASN A 173 4.98 -10.96 11.54
C ASN A 173 6.13 -10.36 10.70
N THR A 174 6.14 -9.05 10.49
CA THR A 174 7.23 -8.38 9.76
C THR A 174 8.43 -8.12 10.67
N THR A 175 9.64 -8.30 10.13
CA THR A 175 10.91 -8.04 10.83
C THR A 175 11.65 -6.87 10.18
N ILE A 176 12.07 -5.90 10.98
CA ILE A 176 12.80 -4.71 10.51
C ILE A 176 14.07 -4.52 11.35
N GLY A 177 15.19 -4.32 10.66
CA GLY A 177 16.51 -4.10 11.26
C GLY A 177 17.33 -5.37 11.49
N SER A 178 16.91 -6.50 10.89
CA SER A 178 17.71 -7.73 10.84
C SER A 178 19.02 -7.52 10.09
N GLU A 179 20.01 -8.35 10.35
CA GLU A 179 21.26 -8.34 9.57
C GLU A 179 21.01 -8.92 8.19
N GLY A 180 21.78 -8.44 7.22
CA GLY A 180 21.81 -9.04 5.90
C GLY A 180 22.83 -10.16 5.81
N PHE A 181 22.77 -10.90 4.70
CA PHE A 181 23.64 -12.05 4.46
C PHE A 181 25.05 -11.61 4.00
N SER A 182 25.87 -11.14 4.94
CA SER A 182 27.26 -10.68 4.69
C SER A 182 28.30 -11.65 5.22
N PHE A 183 28.63 -12.66 4.40
CA PHE A 183 29.70 -13.62 4.66
C PHE A 183 30.74 -13.55 3.54
N TYR A 184 32.02 -13.53 3.90
CA TYR A 184 33.14 -13.51 2.96
C TYR A 184 33.99 -14.75 3.19
N PHE A 185 34.32 -15.45 2.12
CA PHE A 185 35.17 -16.64 2.23
C PHE A 185 36.64 -16.21 2.31
N ASP A 186 37.29 -16.50 3.43
CA ASP A 186 38.72 -16.23 3.66
C ASP A 186 39.50 -17.56 3.65
N ALA A 187 39.68 -18.09 2.43
CA ALA A 187 40.37 -19.34 2.07
C ALA A 187 39.82 -20.65 2.65
N ASP A 188 39.58 -20.73 3.96
CA ASP A 188 39.18 -21.94 4.69
C ASP A 188 37.81 -21.78 5.41
N GLU A 189 37.40 -20.55 5.76
CA GLU A 189 36.14 -20.31 6.47
C GLU A 189 35.41 -19.04 5.99
N PHE A 190 34.14 -18.91 6.39
CA PHE A 190 33.35 -17.71 6.15
C PHE A 190 33.50 -16.71 7.31
N PHE A 191 34.10 -15.57 7.03
CA PHE A 191 34.12 -14.42 7.91
C PHE A 191 32.78 -13.68 7.86
N HIS A 192 32.14 -13.51 9.02
CA HIS A 192 30.91 -12.73 9.18
C HIS A 192 31.24 -11.26 9.46
N PHE A 193 30.74 -10.36 8.61
CA PHE A 193 30.77 -8.92 8.90
C PHE A 193 29.45 -8.47 9.54
N PRO A 194 29.43 -8.10 10.83
CA PRO A 194 28.21 -7.65 11.49
C PRO A 194 27.76 -6.30 10.94
N HIS A 195 26.48 -6.19 10.61
CA HIS A 195 25.93 -4.94 10.07
C HIS A 195 25.81 -3.88 11.18
N LEU A 196 26.51 -2.76 11.05
CA LEU A 196 26.56 -1.68 12.04
C LEU A 196 25.65 -0.48 11.70
N GLY A 197 25.03 -0.51 10.52
CA GLY A 197 24.19 0.56 10.02
C GLY A 197 22.79 0.59 10.63
N SER A 198 21.85 1.20 9.90
CA SER A 198 20.49 1.47 10.38
C SER A 198 19.43 1.33 9.29
N VAL A 199 18.17 1.49 9.67
CA VAL A 199 17.03 1.55 8.75
C VAL A 199 16.30 2.88 8.92
N LEU A 200 15.97 3.54 7.81
CA LEU A 200 15.14 4.74 7.77
C LEU A 200 13.89 4.47 6.92
N ILE A 201 12.73 4.52 7.55
CA ILE A 201 11.42 4.42 6.91
C ILE A 201 10.70 5.76 7.07
N GLY A 202 10.23 6.32 5.97
CA GLY A 202 9.54 7.62 5.91
C GLY A 202 8.10 7.60 6.43
N ASP A 203 7.38 8.69 6.13
CA ASP A 203 5.99 8.88 6.52
C ASP A 203 5.02 8.19 5.54
N ASN A 204 3.85 7.79 6.04
CA ASN A 204 2.80 7.17 5.24
C ASN A 204 3.25 5.91 4.49
N VAL A 205 4.21 5.16 5.03
CA VAL A 205 4.69 3.90 4.45
C VAL A 205 3.77 2.76 4.86
N TRP A 206 3.49 1.84 3.94
CA TRP A 206 2.78 0.60 4.24
C TRP A 206 3.70 -0.57 3.99
N ILE A 207 3.89 -1.45 4.97
CA ILE A 207 4.65 -2.69 4.84
C ILE A 207 3.74 -3.88 5.17
N GLY A 208 3.67 -4.80 4.22
CA GLY A 208 2.97 -6.08 4.26
C GLY A 208 3.31 -6.97 5.45
N SER A 209 2.57 -8.05 5.56
CA SER A 209 2.78 -9.10 6.54
C SER A 209 3.93 -10.00 6.10
N ASN A 210 4.67 -10.55 7.06
CA ASN A 210 5.79 -11.47 6.82
C ASN A 210 6.88 -10.88 5.90
N CYS A 211 7.11 -9.57 5.98
CA CYS A 211 8.20 -8.92 5.25
C CYS A 211 9.47 -8.88 6.08
N THR A 212 10.60 -8.72 5.40
CA THR A 212 11.91 -8.50 6.03
C THR A 212 12.56 -7.25 5.46
N VAL A 213 13.03 -6.35 6.33
CA VAL A 213 13.85 -5.20 5.95
C VAL A 213 15.15 -5.23 6.73
N GLU A 214 16.26 -5.42 6.02
CA GLU A 214 17.57 -5.55 6.63
C GLU A 214 18.22 -4.18 6.88
N LYS A 215 18.94 -4.03 8.01
CA LYS A 215 19.80 -2.87 8.24
C LYS A 215 21.01 -2.93 7.32
N SER A 216 21.50 -1.76 6.94
CA SER A 216 22.74 -1.58 6.17
C SER A 216 23.98 -2.05 6.92
N GLN A 217 25.06 -2.31 6.17
CA GLN A 217 26.37 -2.60 6.74
C GLN A 217 26.94 -1.45 7.56
N ILE A 218 26.94 -0.22 7.04
CA ILE A 218 27.48 0.97 7.71
C ILE A 218 26.47 2.14 7.64
N ASP A 219 25.89 2.38 6.46
CA ASP A 219 25.04 3.54 6.18
C ASP A 219 23.60 3.36 6.68
N GLN A 220 22.61 3.50 5.78
CA GLN A 220 21.21 3.24 6.03
C GLN A 220 20.57 2.45 4.88
N THR A 221 19.69 1.50 5.20
CA THR A 221 18.65 1.05 4.27
C THR A 221 17.51 2.06 4.32
N ILE A 222 17.04 2.55 3.17
CA ILE A 222 16.11 3.68 3.09
C ILE A 222 14.83 3.28 2.36
N ILE A 223 13.69 3.53 2.99
CA ILE A 223 12.35 3.45 2.39
C ILE A 223 11.71 4.84 2.55
N GLU A 224 11.58 5.57 1.46
CA GLU A 224 11.04 6.94 1.47
C GLU A 224 9.52 6.98 1.67
N ASP A 225 8.98 8.19 1.84
CA ASP A 225 7.56 8.42 2.12
C ASP A 225 6.64 7.76 1.08
N HIS A 226 5.43 7.41 1.53
CA HIS A 226 4.35 6.89 0.70
C HIS A 226 4.65 5.58 -0.04
N VAL A 227 5.79 4.93 0.20
CA VAL A 227 6.08 3.59 -0.36
C VAL A 227 5.04 2.58 0.13
N LYS A 228 4.65 1.66 -0.75
CA LYS A 228 3.73 0.56 -0.48
C LYS A 228 4.42 -0.76 -0.77
N ILE A 229 4.64 -1.55 0.26
CA ILE A 229 5.23 -2.88 0.21
C ILE A 229 4.12 -3.85 0.61
N ASP A 230 3.84 -4.80 -0.27
CA ASP A 230 2.86 -5.86 -0.08
C ASP A 230 3.45 -7.00 0.75
N ASP A 231 2.68 -8.06 1.00
CA ASP A 231 3.06 -9.19 1.85
C ASP A 231 4.24 -10.00 1.28
N ILE A 232 5.04 -10.60 2.17
CA ILE A 232 6.13 -11.53 1.81
C ILE A 232 7.18 -10.87 0.89
N VAL A 233 7.51 -9.60 1.16
CA VAL A 233 8.57 -8.88 0.45
C VAL A 233 9.86 -8.85 1.26
N HIS A 234 10.97 -9.05 0.57
CA HIS A 234 12.31 -8.90 1.14
C HIS A 234 12.97 -7.60 0.64
N ILE A 235 13.47 -6.78 1.56
CA ILE A 235 14.30 -5.60 1.28
C ILE A 235 15.68 -5.82 1.90
N GLY A 236 16.66 -6.07 1.03
CA GLY A 236 18.04 -6.32 1.42
C GLY A 236 18.76 -5.07 1.91
N HIS A 237 19.86 -5.28 2.61
CA HIS A 237 20.68 -4.23 3.22
C HIS A 237 21.17 -3.17 2.22
N ASN A 238 21.30 -1.91 2.66
CA ASN A 238 21.76 -0.76 1.87
C ASN A 238 20.87 -0.42 0.65
N SER A 239 19.71 -1.05 0.52
CA SER A 239 18.77 -0.75 -0.56
C SER A 239 18.07 0.60 -0.33
N ILE A 240 17.67 1.22 -1.44
CA ILE A 240 16.94 2.49 -1.43
C ILE A 240 15.64 2.30 -2.23
N VAL A 241 14.51 2.51 -1.57
CA VAL A 241 13.19 2.51 -2.21
C VAL A 241 12.63 3.93 -2.16
N LYS A 242 12.58 4.59 -3.32
CA LYS A 242 12.17 5.98 -3.41
C LYS A 242 10.66 6.17 -3.34
N LYS A 243 10.27 7.43 -3.08
CA LYS A 243 8.91 7.88 -2.77
C LYS A 243 7.85 7.27 -3.68
N ALA A 244 6.75 6.83 -3.07
CA ALA A 244 5.57 6.30 -3.76
C ALA A 244 5.80 5.08 -4.68
N ALA A 245 6.96 4.41 -4.59
CA ALA A 245 7.15 3.11 -5.21
C ALA A 245 6.21 2.07 -4.59
N GLN A 246 5.80 1.10 -5.40
CA GLN A 246 4.92 0.00 -5.04
C GLN A 246 5.64 -1.31 -5.33
N ILE A 247 5.80 -2.13 -4.31
CA ILE A 247 6.44 -3.44 -4.39
C ILE A 247 5.41 -4.47 -3.97
N THR A 248 5.08 -5.38 -4.88
CA THR A 248 3.97 -6.32 -4.68
C THR A 248 4.44 -7.69 -4.20
N ALA A 249 3.49 -8.55 -3.83
CA ALA A 249 3.76 -9.72 -3.03
C ALA A 249 4.84 -10.66 -3.59
N GLY A 250 5.66 -11.22 -2.69
CA GLY A 250 6.70 -12.19 -3.02
C GLY A 250 7.93 -11.61 -3.72
N SER A 251 8.01 -10.29 -3.90
CA SER A 251 9.17 -9.66 -4.53
C SER A 251 10.41 -9.65 -3.62
N VAL A 252 11.58 -9.79 -4.24
CA VAL A 252 12.88 -9.74 -3.57
C VAL A 252 13.67 -8.55 -4.11
N ILE A 253 13.99 -7.61 -3.24
CA ILE A 253 14.89 -6.50 -3.53
C ILE A 253 16.23 -6.83 -2.87
N SER A 254 17.20 -7.31 -3.65
CA SER A 254 18.52 -7.69 -3.12
C SER A 254 19.30 -6.48 -2.60
N GLY A 255 20.33 -6.74 -1.81
CA GLY A 255 21.13 -5.69 -1.17
C GLY A 255 21.69 -4.66 -2.16
N ARG A 256 21.72 -3.39 -1.75
CA ARG A 256 22.18 -2.21 -2.52
C ARG A 256 21.33 -1.85 -3.75
N ALA A 257 20.22 -2.55 -4.00
CA ALA A 257 19.34 -2.21 -5.11
C ALA A 257 18.66 -0.85 -4.87
N LYS A 258 18.42 -0.10 -5.95
CA LYS A 258 17.79 1.22 -5.92
C LYS A 258 16.53 1.21 -6.77
N ILE A 259 15.38 1.44 -6.13
CA ILE A 259 14.08 1.51 -6.78
C ILE A 259 13.66 2.97 -6.90
N GLY A 260 13.44 3.42 -8.13
CA GLY A 260 13.04 4.78 -8.47
C GLY A 260 11.67 5.20 -7.94
N LYS A 261 11.42 6.51 -7.94
CA LYS A 261 10.18 7.12 -7.48
C LYS A 261 9.00 6.63 -8.32
N GLY A 262 7.90 6.24 -7.67
CA GLY A 262 6.67 5.85 -8.36
C GLY A 262 6.79 4.60 -9.22
N CYS A 263 7.82 3.77 -9.00
CA CYS A 263 7.95 2.48 -9.68
C CYS A 263 6.87 1.50 -9.24
N TRP A 264 6.51 0.60 -10.14
CA TRP A 264 5.69 -0.59 -9.86
C TRP A 264 6.54 -1.84 -10.04
N ILE A 265 6.74 -2.60 -8.97
CA ILE A 265 7.40 -3.90 -9.00
C ILE A 265 6.31 -4.97 -8.84
N ALA A 266 5.98 -5.65 -9.94
CA ALA A 266 4.92 -6.67 -9.98
C ALA A 266 5.31 -7.97 -9.25
N PRO A 267 4.33 -8.85 -8.95
CA PRO A 267 4.53 -9.92 -7.97
C PRO A 267 5.65 -10.88 -8.36
N ASN A 268 6.32 -11.45 -7.35
CA ASN A 268 7.41 -12.42 -7.51
C ASN A 268 8.58 -11.93 -8.39
N SER A 269 8.76 -10.61 -8.55
CA SER A 269 9.94 -10.07 -9.26
C SER A 269 11.15 -10.00 -8.35
N VAL A 270 12.33 -10.26 -8.92
CA VAL A 270 13.63 -10.14 -8.24
C VAL A 270 14.40 -8.97 -8.84
N ILE A 271 14.85 -8.05 -7.99
CA ILE A 271 15.78 -6.98 -8.36
C ILE A 271 17.14 -7.33 -7.77
N ASP A 272 18.10 -7.62 -8.63
CA ASP A 272 19.40 -8.13 -8.23
C ASP A 272 20.27 -7.07 -7.54
N ALA A 273 21.29 -7.53 -6.83
CA ALA A 273 22.10 -6.71 -5.94
C ALA A 273 22.75 -5.54 -6.69
N GLY A 274 22.58 -4.33 -6.16
CA GLY A 274 23.14 -3.12 -6.76
C GLY A 274 22.46 -2.62 -8.04
N CYS A 275 21.41 -3.27 -8.52
CA CYS A 275 20.66 -2.80 -9.69
C CYS A 275 19.91 -1.49 -9.39
N GLU A 276 19.93 -0.57 -10.36
CA GLU A 276 19.21 0.70 -10.30
C GLU A 276 18.07 0.76 -11.33
N ILE A 277 16.86 0.95 -10.81
CA ILE A 277 15.64 1.12 -11.59
C ILE A 277 15.26 2.60 -11.53
N GLY A 278 15.28 3.29 -12.67
CA GLY A 278 14.92 4.70 -12.74
C GLY A 278 13.44 4.95 -12.41
N ASP A 279 13.10 6.21 -12.15
CA ASP A 279 11.75 6.62 -11.74
C ASP A 279 10.65 6.19 -12.74
N GLY A 280 9.45 5.91 -12.24
CA GLY A 280 8.27 5.60 -13.05
C GLY A 280 8.39 4.32 -13.89
N CYS A 281 9.27 3.38 -13.51
CA CYS A 281 9.35 2.10 -14.18
C CYS A 281 8.26 1.12 -13.73
N ILE A 282 7.93 0.19 -14.61
CA ILE A 282 7.05 -0.95 -14.35
C ILE A 282 7.87 -2.22 -14.60
N VAL A 283 8.13 -2.98 -13.56
CA VAL A 283 8.70 -4.33 -13.66
C VAL A 283 7.54 -5.32 -13.66
N GLY A 284 7.46 -6.16 -14.70
CA GLY A 284 6.40 -7.16 -14.88
C GLY A 284 6.58 -8.38 -13.98
N THR A 285 5.50 -9.12 -13.77
CA THR A 285 5.45 -10.27 -12.87
C THR A 285 6.55 -11.28 -13.16
N ALA A 286 7.16 -11.83 -12.11
CA ALA A 286 8.20 -12.85 -12.20
C ALA A 286 9.44 -12.44 -13.02
N SER A 287 9.75 -11.15 -13.09
CA SER A 287 10.94 -10.68 -13.80
C SER A 287 12.20 -10.80 -12.93
N LEU A 288 13.32 -11.18 -13.56
CA LEU A 288 14.65 -11.20 -12.93
C LEU A 288 15.49 -10.04 -13.47
N VAL A 289 15.60 -8.96 -12.71
CA VAL A 289 16.30 -7.74 -13.13
C VAL A 289 17.74 -7.78 -12.68
N MET A 290 18.66 -7.94 -13.64
CA MET A 290 20.11 -8.08 -13.41
C MET A 290 20.93 -6.91 -13.98
N SER A 291 20.28 -5.83 -14.40
CA SER A 291 20.93 -4.66 -14.98
C SER A 291 20.16 -3.39 -14.67
N ASN A 292 20.81 -2.24 -14.81
CA ASN A 292 20.16 -0.94 -14.59
C ASN A 292 19.19 -0.61 -15.73
N PHE A 293 18.09 0.06 -15.41
CA PHE A 293 17.10 0.51 -16.39
C PHE A 293 16.79 2.00 -16.20
N PRO A 294 16.73 2.80 -17.29
CA PRO A 294 16.43 4.22 -17.19
C PRO A 294 14.97 4.45 -16.81
N LYS A 295 14.64 5.66 -16.35
CA LYS A 295 13.27 6.07 -16.02
C LYS A 295 12.23 5.75 -17.10
N ASN A 296 10.98 5.61 -16.71
CA ASN A 296 9.83 5.36 -17.57
C ASN A 296 9.97 4.09 -18.42
N SER A 297 10.52 3.01 -17.87
CA SER A 297 10.70 1.74 -18.58
C SER A 297 9.66 0.70 -18.16
N VAL A 298 9.13 -0.05 -19.12
CA VAL A 298 8.45 -1.32 -18.87
C VAL A 298 9.47 -2.44 -19.06
N ILE A 299 9.74 -3.19 -17.99
CA ILE A 299 10.81 -4.17 -17.87
C ILE A 299 10.17 -5.52 -17.61
N VAL A 300 10.44 -6.54 -18.43
CA VAL A 300 9.83 -7.87 -18.28
C VAL A 300 10.81 -8.99 -18.60
N GLY A 301 10.55 -10.18 -18.04
CA GLY A 301 11.24 -11.43 -18.41
C GLY A 301 12.30 -11.88 -17.40
N SER A 302 12.83 -13.08 -17.61
CA SER A 302 13.92 -13.65 -16.84
C SER A 302 14.95 -14.26 -17.79
N PRO A 303 16.11 -13.60 -18.04
CA PRO A 303 16.50 -12.30 -17.49
C PRO A 303 15.68 -11.16 -18.10
N ALA A 304 15.46 -10.10 -17.31
CA ALA A 304 14.58 -9.01 -17.70
C ALA A 304 15.18 -8.13 -18.81
N ARG A 305 14.31 -7.62 -19.68
CA ARG A 305 14.65 -6.73 -20.80
C ARG A 305 13.66 -5.57 -20.87
N LEU A 306 14.08 -4.48 -21.51
CA LEU A 306 13.22 -3.35 -21.81
C LEU A 306 12.19 -3.78 -22.87
N LEU A 307 10.91 -3.77 -22.51
CA LEU A 307 9.81 -4.03 -23.44
C LEU A 307 9.43 -2.76 -24.21
N LYS A 308 9.25 -1.66 -23.49
CA LYS A 308 8.89 -0.34 -24.05
C LYS A 308 9.11 0.77 -23.03
N LYS A 309 9.04 2.02 -23.50
CA LYS A 309 8.95 3.20 -22.61
C LYS A 309 7.50 3.54 -22.28
N THR A 310 7.25 4.00 -21.05
CA THR A 310 5.99 4.61 -20.64
C THR A 310 5.98 6.09 -21.02
N LYS A 311 4.81 6.61 -21.40
CA LYS A 311 4.56 8.04 -21.62
C LYS A 311 3.68 8.51 -20.47
N PHE A 312 4.31 8.89 -19.36
CA PHE A 312 3.62 9.56 -18.25
C PHE A 312 3.77 11.07 -18.41
#